data_AF-L8MA50-F1
#
_entry.id   AF-L8MA50-F1
#
_cell.length_a   1.000
_cell.length_b   1.000
_cell.length_c   1.000
_cell.angle_alpha   90.00
_cell.angle_beta   90.00
_cell.angle_gamma   90.00
#
_symmetry.space_group_name_H-M   'P 1'
#
loop_
_entity.id
_entity.type
_entity.pdbx_description
1 polymer ?
#
loop_
_entity_poly.entity_id
_entity_poly.type
_entity_poly.pdbx_seq_one_letter_code
_entity_poly.pdbx_strand_id
1 'polypeptide(L)'
;MQDQLYNRDFNLWVEEMAIALRNRDIKAMDWHNLLEEIEDMGKSEKRSLESYLERLVEHILKLKYWDTEKERNYKHWQVEVVNFRNRIFRVPV
;
A
#
# COMPACT_ATOMS: atom_id res chain seq x y z
N MET A 1 10.75 -26.33 6.33
CA MET A 1 11.92 -25.52 6.77
C MET A 1 12.29 -24.58 5.63
N GLN A 2 11.37 -23.71 5.24
CA GLN A 2 11.51 -22.79 4.10
C GLN A 2 10.78 -21.53 4.52
N ASP A 3 11.46 -20.73 5.34
CA ASP A 3 10.88 -19.50 5.90
C ASP A 3 11.95 -18.62 6.54
N GLN A 4 13.23 -18.82 6.23
CA GLN A 4 14.30 -18.15 6.95
C GLN A 4 14.76 -16.85 6.28
N LEU A 5 14.81 -16.75 4.96
CA LEU A 5 15.27 -15.51 4.31
C LEU A 5 14.13 -14.50 4.17
N TYR A 6 12.98 -14.91 3.62
CA TYR A 6 11.79 -14.06 3.49
C TYR A 6 11.40 -13.36 4.80
N ASN A 7 11.31 -14.12 5.90
CA ASN A 7 10.92 -13.57 7.21
C ASN A 7 12.04 -12.83 7.95
N ARG A 8 13.32 -13.05 7.62
CA ARG A 8 14.45 -12.39 8.31
C ARG A 8 14.95 -11.16 7.57
N ASP A 9 14.97 -11.20 6.26
CA ASP A 9 15.45 -10.13 5.40
C ASP A 9 14.72 -10.15 4.05
N PHE A 10 13.56 -9.52 4.04
CA PHE A 10 12.72 -9.37 2.86
C PHE A 10 13.45 -8.66 1.71
N ASN A 11 14.28 -7.65 2.01
CA ASN A 11 15.01 -6.92 0.97
C ASN A 11 16.03 -7.80 0.27
N LEU A 12 16.79 -8.59 1.04
CA LEU A 12 17.73 -9.55 0.49
C LEU A 12 17.03 -10.62 -0.34
N TRP A 13 15.87 -11.11 0.13
CA TRP A 13 15.05 -12.06 -0.63
C TRP A 13 14.58 -11.48 -1.99
N VAL A 14 14.12 -10.21 -2.02
CA VAL A 14 13.73 -9.54 -3.27
C VAL A 14 14.93 -9.42 -4.24
N GLU A 15 16.11 -9.06 -3.74
CA GLU A 15 17.33 -8.97 -4.56
C GLU A 15 17.70 -10.33 -5.17
N GLU A 16 17.67 -11.40 -4.37
CA GLU A 16 17.95 -12.76 -4.84
C GLU A 16 16.92 -13.22 -5.88
N MET A 17 15.63 -12.95 -5.67
CA MET A 17 14.58 -13.28 -6.63
C MET A 17 14.74 -12.48 -7.94
N ALA A 18 15.12 -11.21 -7.87
CA ALA A 18 15.39 -10.39 -9.04
C ALA A 18 16.61 -10.89 -9.84
N ILE A 19 17.64 -11.39 -9.16
CA ILE A 19 18.82 -12.02 -9.79
C ILE A 19 18.41 -13.34 -10.47
N ALA A 20 17.67 -14.20 -9.78
CA ALA A 20 17.17 -15.46 -10.34
C ALA A 20 16.28 -15.23 -11.57
N LEU A 21 15.37 -14.25 -11.53
CA LEU A 21 14.54 -13.82 -12.66
C LEU A 21 15.37 -13.36 -13.86
N ARG A 22 16.37 -12.48 -13.65
CA ARG A 22 17.25 -11.99 -14.73
C ARG A 22 18.04 -13.11 -15.38
N ASN A 23 18.51 -14.07 -14.58
CA ASN A 23 19.31 -15.20 -15.05
C ASN A 23 18.45 -16.34 -15.60
N ARG A 24 17.11 -16.21 -15.56
CA ARG A 24 16.14 -17.27 -15.90
C ARG A 24 16.38 -18.57 -15.12
N ASP A 25 16.88 -18.45 -13.89
CA ASP A 25 17.13 -19.59 -13.02
C ASP A 25 15.87 -19.98 -12.25
N ILE A 26 15.04 -20.79 -12.92
CA ILE A 26 13.76 -21.30 -12.42
C ILE A 26 13.95 -22.16 -11.16
N LYS A 27 15.14 -22.76 -10.96
CA LYS A 27 15.41 -23.64 -9.81
C LYS A 27 15.69 -22.86 -8.52
N ALA A 28 16.23 -21.65 -8.65
CA ALA A 28 16.51 -20.76 -7.53
C ALA A 28 15.28 -19.96 -7.09
N MET A 29 14.18 -19.98 -7.87
CA MET A 29 12.96 -19.25 -7.55
C MET A 29 12.21 -19.86 -6.35
N ASP A 30 11.85 -18.99 -5.42
CA ASP A 30 11.01 -19.30 -4.28
C ASP A 30 9.53 -19.13 -4.64
N TRP A 31 8.98 -20.14 -5.34
CA TRP A 31 7.62 -20.11 -5.87
C TRP A 31 6.52 -19.95 -4.83
N HIS A 32 6.77 -20.39 -3.59
CA HIS A 32 5.79 -20.29 -2.52
C HIS A 32 5.62 -18.84 -2.08
N ASN A 33 6.72 -18.20 -1.68
CA ASN A 33 6.70 -16.80 -1.25
C ASN A 33 6.36 -15.83 -2.39
N LEU A 34 6.72 -16.17 -3.65
CA LEU A 34 6.29 -15.39 -4.82
C LEU A 34 4.78 -15.46 -5.07
N LEU A 35 4.17 -16.65 -4.92
CA LEU A 35 2.72 -16.79 -5.07
C LEU A 35 1.99 -16.04 -3.97
N GLU A 36 2.46 -16.17 -2.72
CA GLU A 36 1.91 -15.44 -1.57
C GLU A 36 2.00 -13.92 -1.79
N GLU A 37 3.16 -13.39 -2.22
CA GLU A 37 3.32 -11.97 -2.51
C GLU A 37 2.35 -11.51 -3.61
N ILE A 38 2.18 -12.28 -4.70
CA ILE A 38 1.23 -11.95 -5.78
C ILE A 38 -0.22 -11.96 -5.27
N GLU A 39 -0.59 -12.94 -4.44
CA GLU A 39 -1.93 -13.03 -3.84
C GLU A 39 -2.19 -11.92 -2.82
N ASP A 40 -1.16 -11.48 -2.11
CA ASP A 40 -1.23 -10.42 -1.11
C ASP A 40 -1.15 -9.01 -1.72
N MET A 41 -0.50 -8.83 -2.87
CA MET A 41 -0.48 -7.56 -3.60
C MET A 41 -1.91 -7.03 -3.83
N GLY A 42 -2.83 -7.88 -4.30
CA GLY A 42 -4.24 -7.48 -4.49
C GLY A 42 -4.98 -7.19 -3.18
N LYS A 43 -4.63 -7.88 -2.08
CA LYS A 43 -5.22 -7.59 -0.75
C LYS A 43 -4.68 -6.29 -0.16
N SER A 44 -3.40 -6.00 -0.35
CA SER A 44 -2.72 -4.79 0.11
C SER A 44 -3.22 -3.54 -0.60
N GLU A 45 -3.43 -3.63 -1.91
CA GLU A 45 -4.05 -2.58 -2.72
C GLU A 45 -5.49 -2.30 -2.25
N LYS A 46 -6.28 -3.35 -2.03
CA LYS A 46 -7.64 -3.23 -1.48
C LYS A 46 -7.66 -2.57 -0.10
N ARG A 47 -6.80 -3.01 0.84
CA ARG A 47 -6.69 -2.40 2.18
C ARG A 47 -6.26 -0.94 2.11
N SER A 48 -5.35 -0.61 1.19
CA SER A 48 -4.89 0.77 0.96
C SER A 48 -6.04 1.65 0.45
N LEU A 49 -6.84 1.15 -0.49
CA LEU A 49 -8.02 1.82 -1.00
C LEU A 49 -9.06 2.07 0.12
N GLU A 50 -9.36 1.05 0.93
CA GLU A 50 -10.26 1.16 2.09
C GLU A 50 -9.78 2.25 3.07
N SER A 51 -8.48 2.26 3.41
CA SER A 51 -7.89 3.27 4.30
C SER A 51 -7.96 4.69 3.73
N TYR A 52 -7.68 4.88 2.44
CA TYR A 52 -7.79 6.20 1.81
C TYR A 52 -9.23 6.70 1.76
N LEU A 53 -10.20 5.81 1.53
CA LEU A 53 -11.61 6.15 1.55
C LEU A 53 -12.08 6.57 2.95
N GLU A 54 -11.68 5.84 3.99
CA GLU A 54 -11.98 6.17 5.38
C GLU A 54 -11.47 7.58 5.74
N ARG A 55 -10.18 7.85 5.46
CA ARG A 55 -9.57 9.15 5.73
C ARG A 55 -10.19 10.28 4.90
N LEU A 56 -10.58 10.00 3.66
CA LEU A 56 -11.28 10.97 2.81
C LEU A 56 -12.64 11.36 3.42
N VAL A 57 -13.44 10.39 3.85
CA VAL A 57 -14.74 10.63 4.49
C VAL A 57 -14.55 11.41 5.79
N GLU A 58 -13.59 11.03 6.63
CA GLU A 58 -13.27 11.72 7.87
C GLU A 58 -12.99 13.21 7.65
N HIS A 59 -12.14 13.57 6.68
CA HIS A 59 -11.78 14.96 6.42
C HIS A 59 -12.94 15.77 5.82
N ILE A 60 -13.80 15.13 5.02
CA ILE A 60 -15.04 15.77 4.54
C ILE A 60 -15.97 16.07 5.71
N LEU A 61 -16.12 15.14 6.66
CA LEU A 61 -16.94 15.34 7.87
C LEU A 61 -16.37 16.46 8.75
N LYS A 62 -15.05 16.47 8.97
CA LYS A 62 -14.34 17.55 9.69
C LYS A 62 -14.61 18.92 9.06
N LEU A 63 -14.47 19.03 7.75
CA LEU A 63 -14.74 20.28 7.01
C LEU A 63 -16.22 20.72 7.07
N LYS A 64 -17.15 19.76 7.11
CA LYS A 64 -18.58 20.05 7.05
C LYS A 64 -19.19 20.36 8.42
N TYR A 65 -18.71 19.71 9.48
CA TYR A 65 -19.39 19.71 10.77
C TYR A 65 -18.53 20.19 11.95
N TRP A 66 -17.21 20.31 11.80
CA TRP A 66 -16.34 20.71 12.90
C TRP A 66 -16.04 22.21 12.88
N ASP A 67 -17.09 23.03 13.08
CA ASP A 67 -17.00 24.48 12.90
C ASP A 67 -15.97 25.17 13.80
N THR A 68 -15.74 24.66 15.01
CA THR A 68 -14.79 25.25 15.98
C THR A 68 -13.33 25.14 15.55
N GLU A 69 -12.93 24.03 14.92
CA GLU A 69 -11.55 23.79 14.45
C GLU A 69 -11.38 24.11 12.96
N LYS A 70 -12.48 24.34 12.25
CA LYS A 70 -12.50 24.54 10.80
C LYS A 70 -11.64 25.72 10.38
N GLU A 71 -11.76 26.88 11.03
CA GLU A 71 -11.03 28.09 10.62
C GLU A 71 -9.51 27.88 10.62
N ARG A 72 -9.00 27.20 11.65
CA ARG A 72 -7.57 26.90 11.81
C ARG A 72 -7.09 25.82 10.84
N ASN A 73 -7.90 24.80 10.59
CA ASN A 73 -7.47 23.60 9.87
C ASN A 73 -7.96 23.50 8.42
N TYR A 74 -8.79 24.46 7.96
CA TYR A 74 -9.48 24.41 6.68
C TYR A 74 -8.56 24.06 5.50
N LYS A 75 -7.44 24.79 5.37
CA LYS A 75 -6.49 24.59 4.27
C LYS A 75 -5.84 23.20 4.33
N HIS A 76 -5.46 22.75 5.52
CA HIS A 76 -4.84 21.43 5.71
C HIS A 76 -5.81 20.31 5.35
N TRP A 77 -7.05 20.36 5.87
CA TRP A 77 -8.04 19.32 5.57
C TRP A 77 -8.45 19.31 4.09
N GLN A 78 -8.50 20.47 3.42
CA GLN A 78 -8.74 20.51 1.97
C GLN A 78 -7.61 19.85 1.17
N VAL A 79 -6.35 20.10 1.54
CA VAL A 79 -5.19 19.46 0.92
C VAL A 79 -5.24 17.95 1.11
N GLU A 80 -5.55 17.49 2.32
CA GLU A 80 -5.68 16.05 2.61
C GLU A 80 -6.80 15.39 1.79
N VAL A 81 -7.95 16.06 1.60
CA VAL A 81 -9.02 15.58 0.70
C VAL A 81 -8.52 15.38 -0.73
N VAL A 82 -7.75 16.34 -1.27
CA VAL A 82 -7.16 16.23 -2.62
C VAL A 82 -6.13 15.09 -2.66
N ASN A 83 -5.29 14.97 -1.63
CA ASN A 83 -4.29 13.92 -1.51
C ASN A 83 -4.92 12.53 -1.52
N PHE A 84 -5.95 12.28 -0.70
CA PHE A 84 -6.61 10.97 -0.66
C PHE A 84 -7.32 10.63 -1.96
N ARG A 85 -7.99 11.59 -2.60
CA ARG A 85 -8.57 11.40 -3.94
C ARG A 85 -7.50 10.96 -4.94
N ASN A 86 -6.37 11.66 -4.97
CA ASN A 86 -5.26 11.33 -5.87
C ASN A 86 -4.66 9.95 -5.57
N ARG A 87 -4.56 9.55 -4.30
CA ARG A 87 -4.08 8.22 -3.91
C ARG A 87 -5.04 7.11 -4.35
N ILE A 88 -6.35 7.31 -4.19
CA ILE A 88 -7.38 6.39 -4.68
C ILE A 88 -7.25 6.17 -6.19
N PHE A 89 -7.07 7.24 -6.98
CA PHE A 89 -6.89 7.13 -8.44
C PHE A 89 -5.57 6.46 -8.88
N ARG A 90 -4.60 6.29 -7.97
CA ARG A 90 -3.31 5.67 -8.25
C ARG A 90 -3.22 4.22 -7.80
N VAL A 91 -4.21 3.71 -7.07
CA VAL A 91 -4.30 2.28 -6.77
C VAL A 91 -4.62 1.56 -8.08
N PRO A 92 -3.79 0.62 -8.54
CA PRO A 92 -4.11 -0.21 -9.70
C PRO A 92 -5.40 -1.00 -9.44
N VAL A 93 -6.28 -1.09 -10.43
CA VAL A 93 -7.55 -1.84 -10.38
C VAL A 93 -7.45 -3.05 -11.30
#